data_AF-A0A3D0JEI1-F1
#
_entry.id   AF-A0A3D0JEI1-F1
#
_cell.length_a   1.000
_cell.length_b   1.000
_cell.length_c   1.000
_cell.angle_alpha   90.00
_cell.angle_beta   90.00
_cell.angle_gamma   90.00
#
_symmetry.space_group_name_H-M   'P 1'
#
loop_
_entity.id
_entity.type
_entity.pdbx_description
1 polymer ?
#
loop_
_entity_poly.entity_id
_entity_poly.type
_entity_poly.pdbx_seq_one_letter_code
_entity_poly.pdbx_strand_id
1 'polypeptide(L)'
;RKYSKLRSTYADGFIPYIAEDGRIHGNFNQTIAATGRLSSTEPNLQNIPARSDEGMKIREAFIPKEGYVFVDADYSQIELRVLADMSGDEKLIEAYNKDSDIHKITASEVFHVPLDEVTKTMRSRAKAVNFGIVYGISSYGLGESLDITRDEAEGYIESYFKIYKKVEAYMDELVRGARSEGFTRTKFGRIRVLPDINDKNYLKRTMSERMAKNSPIQGTAADIIKIAMLNVEKRLLAEKLDARLLLQIHDELLVEVRKDEEERVREVMKEEMEKAAVLSVPLIVSISSGQSLFEAK
;
A
#
# COMPACT_ATOMS: atom_id res chain seq x y z
N ARG A 1 24.60 -2.26 -14.14
CA ARG A 1 23.29 -1.58 -14.35
C ARG A 1 22.67 -1.09 -13.03
N LYS A 2 22.47 -1.94 -12.01
CA LYS A 2 21.90 -1.56 -10.68
C LYS A 2 22.59 -0.34 -10.03
N TYR A 3 23.90 -0.40 -9.81
CA TYR A 3 24.68 0.70 -9.21
C TYR A 3 24.63 2.01 -10.00
N SER A 4 24.66 1.91 -11.33
CA SER A 4 24.57 3.09 -12.20
C SER A 4 23.23 3.80 -12.04
N LYS A 5 22.11 3.05 -11.92
CA LYS A 5 20.79 3.63 -11.62
C LYS A 5 20.75 4.24 -10.22
N LEU A 6 21.27 3.55 -9.21
CA LEU A 6 21.30 4.07 -7.83
C LEU A 6 22.04 5.40 -7.74
N ARG A 7 23.21 5.47 -8.39
CA ARG A 7 23.99 6.70 -8.47
C ARG A 7 23.30 7.78 -9.29
N SER A 8 22.93 7.51 -10.54
CA SER A 8 22.42 8.56 -11.44
C SER A 8 21.02 9.05 -11.07
N THR A 9 20.15 8.17 -10.57
CA THR A 9 18.75 8.52 -10.27
C THR A 9 18.60 9.10 -8.87
N TYR A 10 19.35 8.58 -7.89
CA TYR A 10 19.16 8.97 -6.49
C TYR A 10 20.33 9.75 -5.93
N ALA A 11 21.55 9.20 -5.89
CA ALA A 11 22.67 9.89 -5.25
C ALA A 11 23.02 11.21 -5.96
N ASP A 12 23.46 11.14 -7.22
CA ASP A 12 23.76 12.32 -8.03
C ASP A 12 22.46 13.02 -8.48
N GLY A 13 21.39 12.24 -8.66
CA GLY A 13 20.11 12.73 -9.17
C GLY A 13 19.34 13.62 -8.20
N PHE A 14 19.58 13.52 -6.89
CA PHE A 14 18.89 14.34 -5.88
C PHE A 14 19.64 15.64 -5.57
N ILE A 15 20.95 15.71 -5.84
CA ILE A 15 21.78 16.90 -5.58
C ILE A 15 21.20 18.18 -6.20
N PRO A 16 20.72 18.19 -7.47
CA PRO A 16 20.14 19.39 -8.07
C PRO A 16 18.86 19.89 -7.39
N TYR A 17 18.21 19.07 -6.57
CA TYR A 17 16.98 19.41 -5.86
C TYR A 17 17.22 19.90 -4.42
N ILE A 18 18.47 20.00 -3.98
CA ILE A 18 18.82 20.59 -2.70
C ILE A 18 18.66 22.11 -2.82
N ALA A 19 17.70 22.66 -2.09
CA ALA A 19 17.43 24.10 -2.06
C ALA A 19 18.39 24.83 -1.10
N GLU A 20 18.30 26.18 -1.07
CA GLU A 20 19.15 27.04 -0.23
C GLU A 20 19.02 26.75 1.28
N ASP A 21 17.88 26.21 1.72
CA ASP A 21 17.64 25.78 3.10
C ASP A 21 18.28 24.41 3.44
N GLY A 22 18.99 23.80 2.50
CA GLY A 22 19.62 22.50 2.64
C GLY A 22 18.64 21.32 2.58
N ARG A 23 17.39 21.55 2.15
CA ARG A 23 16.35 20.51 2.06
C ARG A 23 15.96 20.23 0.62
N ILE A 24 15.36 19.06 0.40
CA ILE A 24 14.77 18.69 -0.88
C ILE A 24 13.25 18.95 -0.80
N HIS A 25 12.74 19.76 -1.73
CA HIS A 25 11.32 20.08 -1.83
C HIS A 25 10.74 19.41 -3.08
N GLY A 26 10.12 18.24 -2.90
CA GLY A 26 9.48 17.50 -4.01
C GLY A 26 8.06 17.98 -4.30
N ASN A 27 7.59 17.76 -5.52
CA ASN A 27 6.23 18.08 -5.94
C ASN A 27 5.30 16.87 -5.74
N PHE A 28 4.28 17.01 -4.88
CA PHE A 28 3.24 15.99 -4.69
C PHE A 28 1.99 16.33 -5.50
N ASN A 29 1.68 15.50 -6.50
CA ASN A 29 0.55 15.74 -7.41
C ASN A 29 -0.67 14.91 -6.99
N GLN A 30 -1.79 15.60 -6.76
CA GLN A 30 -3.05 15.00 -6.31
C GLN A 30 -3.94 14.48 -7.46
N THR A 31 -3.69 14.91 -8.70
CA THR A 31 -4.57 14.72 -9.86
C THR A 31 -4.01 13.80 -10.95
N ILE A 32 -2.83 13.21 -10.73
CA ILE A 32 -2.13 12.41 -11.76
C ILE A 32 -2.52 10.93 -11.72
N ALA A 33 -2.44 10.28 -10.55
CA ALA A 33 -2.75 8.86 -10.46
C ALA A 33 -4.26 8.62 -10.58
N ALA A 34 -4.67 7.79 -11.55
CA ALA A 34 -6.09 7.47 -11.79
C ALA A 34 -6.80 6.81 -10.59
N THR A 35 -6.04 6.21 -9.68
CA THR A 35 -6.54 5.58 -8.46
C THR A 35 -6.67 6.56 -7.29
N GLY A 36 -6.21 7.81 -7.47
CA GLY A 36 -6.30 8.85 -6.47
C GLY A 36 -5.13 8.88 -5.48
N ARG A 37 -4.15 7.98 -5.57
CA ARG A 37 -2.90 8.11 -4.78
C ARG A 37 -2.18 9.42 -5.11
N LEU A 38 -1.45 9.96 -4.14
CA LEU A 38 -0.49 11.02 -4.45
C LEU A 38 0.62 10.43 -5.32
N SER A 39 1.18 11.24 -6.21
CA SER A 39 2.40 10.91 -6.94
C SER A 39 3.45 11.98 -6.64
N SER A 40 4.73 11.62 -6.71
CA SER A 40 5.83 12.54 -6.46
C SER A 40 6.70 12.71 -7.69
N THR A 41 7.06 13.96 -8.01
CA THR A 41 7.93 14.34 -9.12
C THR A 41 8.94 15.39 -8.67
N GLU A 42 10.09 15.45 -9.34
CA GLU A 42 11.08 16.52 -9.17
C GLU A 42 11.54 16.78 -7.71
N PRO A 43 12.17 15.79 -7.03
CA PRO A 43 12.38 14.40 -7.44
C PRO A 43 11.23 13.50 -6.99
N ASN A 44 11.20 12.26 -7.50
CA ASN A 44 10.20 11.28 -7.06
C ASN A 44 10.59 10.68 -5.69
N LEU A 45 10.05 11.28 -4.62
CA LEU A 45 10.30 10.90 -3.22
C LEU A 45 9.55 9.63 -2.80
N GLN A 46 8.58 9.15 -3.58
CA GLN A 46 7.91 7.87 -3.31
C GLN A 46 8.76 6.66 -3.74
N ASN A 47 9.69 6.86 -4.69
CA ASN A 47 10.47 5.78 -5.27
C ASN A 47 11.88 5.64 -4.66
N ILE A 48 12.11 6.17 -3.45
CA ILE A 48 13.39 6.02 -2.75
C ILE A 48 13.57 4.52 -2.42
N PRO A 49 14.67 3.87 -2.87
CA PRO A 49 14.84 2.43 -2.72
C PRO A 49 14.82 1.97 -1.25
N ALA A 50 14.00 0.95 -0.95
CA ALA A 50 13.78 0.48 0.43
C ALA A 50 14.16 -1.00 0.68
N ARG A 51 14.44 -1.80 -0.36
CA ARG A 51 14.53 -3.28 -0.24
C ARG A 51 15.91 -3.89 -0.48
N SER A 52 16.84 -3.14 -1.07
CA SER A 52 18.21 -3.61 -1.31
C SER A 52 19.18 -2.89 -0.39
N ASP A 53 20.19 -3.59 0.12
CA ASP A 53 21.22 -3.03 1.01
C ASP A 53 21.82 -1.71 0.47
N GLU A 54 22.10 -1.64 -0.84
CA GLU A 54 22.67 -0.44 -1.45
C GLU A 54 21.64 0.67 -1.65
N GLY A 55 20.36 0.32 -1.69
CA GLY A 55 19.24 1.27 -1.72
C GLY A 55 18.96 1.84 -0.34
N MET A 56 19.09 1.02 0.70
CA MET A 56 18.98 1.43 2.10
C MET A 56 20.04 2.50 2.46
N LYS A 57 21.25 2.39 1.91
CA LYS A 57 22.29 3.45 2.05
C LYS A 57 21.88 4.82 1.49
N ILE A 58 20.99 4.85 0.49
CA ILE A 58 20.46 6.14 -0.01
C ILE A 58 19.55 6.77 1.06
N ARG A 59 18.81 5.96 1.81
CA ARG A 59 17.92 6.43 2.89
C ARG A 59 18.68 6.96 4.10
N GLU A 60 19.89 6.45 4.36
CA GLU A 60 20.78 6.98 5.42
C GLU A 60 21.15 8.46 5.19
N ALA A 61 21.15 8.93 3.93
CA ALA A 61 21.48 10.31 3.60
C ALA A 61 20.35 11.31 3.93
N PHE A 62 19.14 10.83 4.20
CA PHE A 62 18.02 11.67 4.64
C PHE A 62 18.01 11.66 6.15
N ILE A 63 18.38 12.79 6.75
CA ILE A 63 18.48 12.98 8.20
C ILE A 63 17.50 14.07 8.66
N PRO A 64 16.97 13.98 9.89
CA PRO A 64 16.19 15.05 10.47
C PRO A 64 17.08 16.25 10.79
N LYS A 65 16.45 17.40 11.01
CA LYS A 65 17.09 18.59 11.58
C LYS A 65 17.76 18.24 12.92
N GLU A 66 18.83 18.95 13.25
CA GLU A 66 19.51 18.82 14.55
C GLU A 66 18.52 18.99 15.73
N GLY A 67 18.55 18.05 16.68
CA GLY A 67 17.62 18.00 17.81
C GLY A 67 16.26 17.35 17.50
N TYR A 68 16.03 16.88 16.27
CA TYR A 68 14.80 16.22 15.84
C TYR A 68 15.04 14.73 15.56
N VAL A 69 13.95 13.99 15.35
CA VAL A 69 13.93 12.59 14.95
C VAL A 69 12.84 12.41 13.88
N PHE A 70 13.00 11.42 13.02
CA PHE A 70 11.90 10.98 12.16
C PHE A 70 11.04 9.96 12.88
N VAL A 71 9.72 10.08 12.72
CA VAL A 71 8.71 9.10 13.11
C VAL A 71 7.99 8.66 11.84
N ASP A 72 8.12 7.39 11.52
CA ASP A 72 7.45 6.74 10.38
C ASP A 72 6.28 5.91 10.91
N ALA A 73 5.14 6.03 10.23
CA ALA A 73 3.96 5.25 10.53
C ALA A 73 3.42 4.64 9.24
N ASP A 74 3.38 3.30 9.16
CA ASP A 74 2.98 2.54 7.98
C ASP A 74 1.72 1.71 8.27
N TYR A 75 0.74 1.76 7.36
CA TYR A 75 -0.42 0.89 7.47
C TYR A 75 -0.06 -0.56 7.14
N SER A 76 -0.31 -1.44 8.09
CA SER A 76 -0.15 -2.88 7.90
C SER A 76 -1.21 -3.46 6.96
N GLN A 77 -0.84 -3.58 5.67
CA GLN A 77 -1.60 -4.28 4.63
C GLN A 77 -2.98 -3.64 4.36
N ILE A 78 -3.03 -2.30 4.28
CA ILE A 78 -4.29 -1.55 4.14
C ILE A 78 -5.18 -2.04 2.99
N GLU A 79 -4.60 -2.36 1.82
CA GLU A 79 -5.38 -2.80 0.67
C GLU A 79 -6.11 -4.14 0.92
N LEU A 80 -5.50 -5.07 1.68
CA LEU A 80 -6.15 -6.34 2.03
C LEU A 80 -7.19 -6.18 3.14
N ARG A 81 -6.99 -5.23 4.07
CA ARG A 81 -8.02 -4.86 5.07
C ARG A 81 -9.23 -4.20 4.41
N VAL A 82 -8.99 -3.32 3.43
CA VAL A 82 -10.05 -2.75 2.59
C VAL A 82 -10.78 -3.84 1.80
N LEU A 83 -10.05 -4.81 1.24
CA LEU A 83 -10.69 -5.95 0.58
C LEU A 83 -11.59 -6.74 1.53
N ALA A 84 -11.13 -7.03 2.75
CA ALA A 84 -11.92 -7.71 3.77
C ALA A 84 -13.22 -6.97 4.07
N ASP A 85 -13.13 -5.65 4.27
CA ASP A 85 -14.29 -4.78 4.50
C ASP A 85 -15.28 -4.76 3.34
N MET A 86 -14.78 -4.49 2.13
CA MET A 86 -15.65 -4.29 0.97
C MET A 86 -16.25 -5.59 0.45
N SER A 87 -15.55 -6.72 0.57
CA SER A 87 -16.09 -8.04 0.21
C SER A 87 -17.06 -8.61 1.24
N GLY A 88 -16.96 -8.18 2.50
CA GLY A 88 -17.75 -8.75 3.59
C GLY A 88 -17.46 -10.23 3.84
N ASP A 89 -16.28 -10.72 3.45
CA ASP A 89 -15.87 -12.12 3.62
C ASP A 89 -15.58 -12.43 5.09
N GLU A 90 -16.44 -13.24 5.71
CA GLU A 90 -16.38 -13.51 7.15
C GLU A 90 -15.06 -14.13 7.58
N LYS A 91 -14.49 -15.04 6.77
CA LYS A 91 -13.23 -15.71 7.11
C LYS A 91 -12.06 -14.73 7.06
N LEU A 92 -12.02 -13.88 6.04
CA LEU A 92 -10.97 -12.87 5.93
C LEU A 92 -11.08 -11.81 7.05
N ILE A 93 -12.31 -11.39 7.36
CA ILE A 93 -12.58 -10.47 8.48
C ILE A 93 -12.17 -11.09 9.82
N GLU A 94 -12.58 -12.33 10.07
CA GLU A 94 -12.23 -13.06 11.29
C GLU A 94 -10.71 -13.24 11.43
N ALA A 95 -10.01 -13.55 10.35
CA ALA A 95 -8.54 -13.69 10.35
C ALA A 95 -7.86 -12.38 10.79
N TYR A 96 -8.32 -11.23 10.30
CA TYR A 96 -7.80 -9.93 10.73
C TYR A 96 -8.16 -9.58 12.18
N ASN A 97 -9.38 -9.88 12.61
CA ASN A 97 -9.84 -9.59 13.98
C ASN A 97 -9.15 -10.47 15.03
N LYS A 98 -8.63 -11.64 14.63
CA LYS A 98 -7.81 -12.52 15.48
C LYS A 98 -6.31 -12.27 15.36
N ASP A 99 -5.89 -11.20 14.69
CA ASP A 99 -4.48 -10.89 14.40
C ASP A 99 -3.71 -12.08 13.79
N SER A 100 -4.41 -12.87 12.96
CA SER A 100 -3.82 -14.05 12.34
C SER A 100 -2.97 -13.68 11.13
N ASP A 101 -1.90 -14.43 10.88
CA ASP A 101 -1.10 -14.25 9.68
C ASP A 101 -1.85 -14.76 8.44
N ILE A 102 -2.55 -13.86 7.77
CA ILE A 102 -3.35 -14.18 6.58
C ILE A 102 -2.54 -14.80 5.45
N HIS A 103 -1.25 -14.49 5.32
CA HIS A 103 -0.40 -15.10 4.31
C HIS A 103 -0.08 -16.55 4.67
N LYS A 104 0.09 -16.82 5.96
CA LYS A 104 0.30 -18.17 6.50
C LYS A 104 -0.96 -19.02 6.37
N ILE A 105 -2.14 -18.45 6.65
CA ILE A 105 -3.45 -19.11 6.44
C ILE A 105 -3.63 -19.44 4.95
N THR A 106 -3.47 -18.45 4.06
CA THR A 106 -3.56 -18.69 2.61
C THR A 106 -2.55 -19.75 2.18
N ALA A 107 -1.32 -19.73 2.68
CA ALA A 107 -0.32 -20.74 2.36
C ALA A 107 -0.73 -22.16 2.81
N SER A 108 -1.20 -22.31 4.05
CA SER A 108 -1.66 -23.59 4.58
C SER A 108 -2.70 -24.23 3.66
N GLU A 109 -3.67 -23.44 3.22
CA GLU A 109 -4.76 -23.91 2.37
C GLU A 109 -4.33 -24.14 0.92
N VAL A 110 -3.56 -23.22 0.33
CA VAL A 110 -3.11 -23.30 -1.07
C VAL A 110 -2.10 -24.42 -1.28
N PHE A 111 -1.21 -24.66 -0.31
CA PHE A 111 -0.21 -25.73 -0.38
C PHE A 111 -0.66 -27.03 0.29
N HIS A 112 -1.88 -27.08 0.86
CA HIS A 112 -2.44 -28.23 1.57
C HIS A 112 -1.51 -28.78 2.69
N VAL A 113 -0.89 -27.88 3.45
CA VAL A 113 -0.03 -28.21 4.59
C VAL A 113 -0.61 -27.64 5.89
N PRO A 114 -0.41 -28.30 7.05
CA PRO A 114 -0.76 -27.72 8.34
C PRO A 114 -0.14 -26.33 8.55
N LEU A 115 -0.82 -25.46 9.30
CA LEU A 115 -0.39 -24.07 9.50
C LEU A 115 1.04 -24.02 10.09
N ASP A 116 1.37 -24.89 11.04
CA ASP A 116 2.68 -25.00 11.67
C ASP A 116 3.79 -25.49 10.73
N GLU A 117 3.45 -26.15 9.63
CA GLU A 117 4.40 -26.60 8.59
C GLU A 117 4.62 -25.57 7.48
N VAL A 118 3.91 -24.43 7.49
CA VAL A 118 4.07 -23.38 6.48
C VAL A 118 5.47 -22.77 6.56
N THR A 119 6.25 -23.01 5.51
CA THR A 119 7.60 -22.44 5.35
C THR A 119 7.57 -20.94 5.00
N LYS A 120 8.69 -20.24 5.21
CA LYS A 120 8.85 -18.83 4.78
C LYS A 120 8.62 -18.64 3.28
N THR A 121 9.06 -19.59 2.46
CA THR A 121 8.87 -19.57 1.01
C THR A 121 7.40 -19.71 0.64
N MET A 122 6.68 -20.65 1.24
CA MET A 122 5.24 -20.83 1.03
C MET A 122 4.46 -19.57 1.42
N ARG A 123 4.77 -18.99 2.60
CA ARG A 123 4.19 -17.72 3.04
C ARG A 123 4.46 -16.58 2.04
N SER A 124 5.68 -16.49 1.51
CA SER A 124 6.04 -15.47 0.51
C SER A 124 5.25 -15.64 -0.80
N ARG A 125 5.08 -16.89 -1.26
CA ARG A 125 4.25 -17.20 -2.44
C ARG A 125 2.78 -16.85 -2.21
N ALA A 126 2.22 -17.23 -1.07
CA ALA A 126 0.84 -16.89 -0.69
C ALA A 126 0.63 -15.37 -0.53
N LYS A 127 1.66 -14.63 -0.08
CA LYS A 127 1.66 -13.17 -0.10
C LYS A 127 1.50 -12.64 -1.52
N ALA A 128 2.25 -13.16 -2.49
CA ALA A 128 2.11 -12.77 -3.89
C ALA A 128 0.72 -13.11 -4.45
N VAL A 129 0.11 -14.24 -4.05
CA VAL A 129 -1.28 -14.58 -4.40
C VAL A 129 -2.24 -13.53 -3.84
N ASN A 130 -2.22 -13.25 -2.53
CA ASN A 130 -3.13 -12.28 -1.89
C ASN A 130 -3.06 -10.90 -2.57
N PHE A 131 -1.87 -10.38 -2.80
CA PHE A 131 -1.71 -9.09 -3.49
C PHE A 131 -2.09 -9.19 -4.98
N GLY A 132 -1.77 -10.30 -5.64
CA GLY A 132 -2.18 -10.56 -7.01
C GLY A 132 -3.69 -10.48 -7.20
N ILE A 133 -4.47 -11.07 -6.29
CA ILE A 133 -5.93 -11.00 -6.31
C ILE A 133 -6.44 -9.56 -6.20
N VAL A 134 -5.87 -8.75 -5.30
CA VAL A 134 -6.19 -7.31 -5.18
C VAL A 134 -5.95 -6.54 -6.49
N TYR A 135 -4.94 -6.94 -7.27
CA TYR A 135 -4.61 -6.33 -8.57
C TYR A 135 -5.32 -6.99 -9.76
N GLY A 136 -6.23 -7.95 -9.52
CA GLY A 136 -6.87 -8.72 -10.59
C GLY A 136 -5.84 -9.42 -11.48
N ILE A 137 -4.81 -10.03 -10.89
CA ILE A 137 -3.78 -10.77 -11.64
C ILE A 137 -4.42 -11.95 -12.38
N SER A 138 -3.90 -12.26 -13.57
CA SER A 138 -4.26 -13.50 -14.27
C SER A 138 -3.39 -14.66 -13.79
N SER A 139 -3.83 -15.90 -14.02
CA SER A 139 -3.00 -17.10 -13.77
C SER A 139 -1.66 -17.03 -14.50
N TYR A 140 -1.63 -16.48 -15.72
CA TYR A 140 -0.39 -16.20 -16.45
C TYR A 140 0.55 -15.26 -15.68
N GLY A 141 0.05 -14.08 -15.27
CA GLY A 141 0.88 -13.09 -14.57
C GLY A 141 1.35 -13.57 -13.19
N LEU A 142 0.53 -14.37 -12.51
CA LEU A 142 0.89 -15.01 -11.25
C LEU A 142 1.96 -16.09 -11.47
N GLY A 143 1.82 -16.90 -12.52
CA GLY A 143 2.81 -17.89 -12.93
C GLY A 143 4.18 -17.28 -13.18
N GLU A 144 4.25 -16.18 -13.93
CA GLU A 144 5.50 -15.44 -14.15
C GLU A 144 6.07 -14.87 -12.84
N SER A 145 5.22 -14.34 -11.96
CA SER A 145 5.67 -13.73 -10.70
C SER A 145 6.23 -14.75 -9.71
N LEU A 146 5.73 -15.99 -9.75
CA LEU A 146 6.09 -17.06 -8.82
C LEU A 146 7.09 -18.07 -9.41
N ASP A 147 7.43 -17.95 -10.69
CA ASP A 147 8.23 -18.92 -11.45
C ASP A 147 7.62 -20.33 -11.37
N ILE A 148 6.32 -20.42 -11.69
CA ILE A 148 5.53 -21.67 -11.70
C ILE A 148 4.72 -21.77 -13.00
N THR A 149 4.18 -22.97 -13.27
CA THR A 149 3.31 -23.17 -14.44
C THR A 149 2.01 -22.39 -14.31
N ARG A 150 1.39 -22.06 -15.44
CA ARG A 150 0.07 -21.40 -15.47
C ARG A 150 -0.99 -22.22 -14.72
N ASP A 151 -0.97 -23.55 -14.89
CA ASP A 151 -1.97 -24.44 -14.29
C ASP A 151 -1.83 -24.47 -12.76
N GLU A 152 -0.60 -24.47 -12.24
CA GLU A 152 -0.35 -24.32 -10.79
C GLU A 152 -0.85 -22.97 -10.28
N ALA A 153 -0.57 -21.89 -11.01
CA ALA A 153 -1.04 -20.55 -10.64
C ALA A 153 -2.57 -20.45 -10.64
N GLU A 154 -3.25 -21.09 -11.60
CA GLU A 154 -4.69 -21.19 -11.67
C GLU A 154 -5.26 -21.96 -10.46
N GLY A 155 -4.66 -23.11 -10.12
CA GLY A 155 -5.00 -23.85 -8.91
C GLY A 155 -4.85 -23.04 -7.63
N TYR A 156 -3.81 -22.20 -7.52
CA TYR A 156 -3.64 -21.31 -6.37
C TYR A 156 -4.73 -20.24 -6.26
N ILE A 157 -5.14 -19.65 -7.39
CA ILE A 157 -6.24 -18.67 -7.45
C ILE A 157 -7.57 -19.34 -7.08
N GLU A 158 -7.86 -20.53 -7.61
CA GLU A 158 -9.07 -21.27 -7.28
C GLU A 158 -9.13 -21.65 -5.80
N SER A 159 -8.03 -22.15 -5.24
CA SER A 159 -7.94 -22.46 -3.81
C SER A 159 -8.18 -21.23 -2.95
N TYR A 160 -7.62 -20.07 -3.34
CA TYR A 160 -7.89 -18.81 -2.65
C TYR A 160 -9.39 -18.46 -2.63
N PHE A 161 -10.07 -18.51 -3.77
CA PHE A 161 -11.50 -18.18 -3.85
C PHE A 161 -12.41 -19.23 -3.20
N LYS A 162 -11.99 -20.51 -3.15
CA LYS A 162 -12.70 -21.54 -2.36
C LYS A 162 -12.72 -21.23 -0.86
N ILE A 163 -11.66 -20.61 -0.35
CA ILE A 163 -11.56 -20.16 1.04
C ILE A 163 -12.39 -18.89 1.23
N TYR A 164 -12.13 -17.87 0.42
CA TYR A 164 -12.70 -16.53 0.52
C TYR A 164 -13.76 -16.31 -0.57
N LYS A 165 -14.88 -17.03 -0.46
CA LYS A 165 -15.93 -17.06 -1.50
C LYS A 165 -16.56 -15.71 -1.77
N LYS A 166 -16.68 -14.85 -0.75
CA LYS A 166 -17.28 -13.52 -0.94
C LYS A 166 -16.31 -12.56 -1.60
N VAL A 167 -15.00 -12.79 -1.49
CA VAL A 167 -14.00 -12.05 -2.27
C VAL A 167 -14.21 -12.29 -3.77
N GLU A 168 -14.42 -13.54 -4.20
CA GLU A 168 -14.71 -13.86 -5.61
C GLU A 168 -16.00 -13.16 -6.09
N ALA A 169 -17.08 -13.34 -5.33
CA ALA A 169 -18.38 -12.74 -5.65
C ALA A 169 -18.30 -11.21 -5.77
N TYR A 170 -17.58 -10.56 -4.85
CA TYR A 170 -17.32 -9.12 -4.86
C TYR A 170 -16.53 -8.68 -6.08
N MET A 171 -15.45 -9.39 -6.43
CA MET A 171 -14.64 -9.05 -7.61
C MET A 171 -15.44 -9.16 -8.91
N ASP A 172 -16.32 -10.16 -9.02
CA ASP A 172 -17.20 -10.31 -10.17
C ASP A 172 -18.30 -9.25 -10.20
N GLU A 173 -18.83 -8.87 -9.05
CA GLU A 173 -19.79 -7.77 -8.93
C GLU A 173 -19.19 -6.44 -9.38
N LEU A 174 -17.94 -6.13 -8.98
CA LEU A 174 -17.23 -4.93 -9.44
C LEU A 174 -17.13 -4.88 -10.96
N VAL A 175 -16.84 -6.01 -11.62
CA VAL A 175 -16.78 -6.06 -13.09
C VAL A 175 -18.15 -5.92 -13.72
N ARG A 176 -19.17 -6.60 -13.19
CA ARG A 176 -20.56 -6.48 -13.68
C ARG A 176 -21.07 -5.04 -13.55
N GLY A 177 -20.87 -4.41 -12.41
CA GLY A 177 -21.22 -3.01 -12.15
C GLY A 177 -20.48 -2.08 -13.11
N ALA A 178 -19.16 -2.25 -13.25
CA ALA A 178 -18.36 -1.44 -14.17
C ALA A 178 -18.79 -1.58 -15.64
N ARG A 179 -19.18 -2.78 -16.10
CA ARG A 179 -19.72 -2.97 -17.46
C ARG A 179 -21.06 -2.28 -17.66
N SER A 180 -21.90 -2.22 -16.64
CA SER A 180 -23.20 -1.56 -16.69
C SER A 180 -23.09 -0.04 -16.63
N GLU A 181 -22.24 0.48 -15.74
CA GLU A 181 -22.16 1.92 -15.42
C GLU A 181 -21.05 2.66 -16.18
N GLY A 182 -20.04 1.94 -16.68
CA GLY A 182 -18.87 2.53 -17.35
C GLY A 182 -17.81 3.10 -16.40
N PHE A 183 -17.97 2.91 -15.08
CA PHE A 183 -17.02 3.37 -14.07
C PHE A 183 -17.02 2.46 -12.85
N THR A 184 -16.06 2.68 -11.94
CA THR A 184 -16.01 2.05 -10.62
C THR A 184 -15.82 3.11 -9.53
N ARG A 185 -16.12 2.76 -8.26
CA ARG A 185 -16.21 3.71 -7.15
C ARG A 185 -15.51 3.20 -5.88
N THR A 186 -14.83 4.08 -5.14
CA THR A 186 -14.28 3.79 -3.81
C THR A 186 -15.36 3.80 -2.73
N LYS A 187 -15.06 3.31 -1.53
CA LYS A 187 -15.97 3.40 -0.36
C LYS A 187 -16.39 4.84 -0.05
N PHE A 188 -15.53 5.82 -0.36
CA PHE A 188 -15.76 7.25 -0.13
C PHE A 188 -16.32 8.00 -1.34
N GLY A 189 -16.68 7.29 -2.41
CA GLY A 189 -17.38 7.88 -3.55
C GLY A 189 -16.50 8.39 -4.69
N ARG A 190 -15.16 8.22 -4.63
CA ARG A 190 -14.27 8.58 -5.75
C ARG A 190 -14.58 7.67 -6.94
N ILE A 191 -14.76 8.28 -8.12
CA ILE A 191 -15.07 7.57 -9.36
C ILE A 191 -13.82 7.43 -10.23
N ARG A 192 -13.64 6.25 -10.84
CA ARG A 192 -12.72 6.03 -11.96
C ARG A 192 -13.52 5.54 -13.16
N VAL A 193 -13.53 6.34 -14.24
CA VAL A 193 -14.15 5.98 -15.52
C VAL A 193 -13.32 4.92 -16.23
N LEU A 194 -14.00 3.95 -16.87
CA LEU A 194 -13.39 2.81 -17.55
C LEU A 194 -13.91 2.76 -19.00
N PRO A 195 -13.38 3.60 -19.91
CA PRO A 195 -13.93 3.74 -21.26
C PRO A 195 -13.87 2.45 -22.07
N ASP A 196 -12.87 1.59 -21.82
CA ASP A 196 -12.69 0.35 -22.57
C ASP A 196 -13.36 -0.88 -21.90
N ILE A 197 -14.17 -0.71 -20.85
CA ILE A 197 -14.79 -1.83 -20.12
C ILE A 197 -15.74 -2.69 -20.97
N ASN A 198 -16.27 -2.11 -22.05
CA ASN A 198 -17.11 -2.78 -23.05
C ASN A 198 -16.45 -2.82 -24.44
N ASP A 199 -15.13 -2.59 -24.54
CA ASP A 199 -14.43 -2.61 -25.83
C ASP A 199 -14.48 -4.02 -26.45
N LYS A 200 -14.64 -4.09 -27.77
CA LYS A 200 -14.62 -5.35 -28.53
C LYS A 200 -13.24 -6.00 -28.48
N ASN A 201 -12.18 -5.20 -28.41
CA ASN A 201 -10.81 -5.66 -28.25
C ASN A 201 -10.63 -6.34 -26.88
N TYR A 202 -10.36 -7.65 -26.92
CA TYR A 202 -10.19 -8.48 -25.73
C TYR A 202 -9.14 -7.92 -24.76
N LEU A 203 -7.98 -7.47 -25.25
CA LEU A 203 -6.90 -6.98 -24.40
C LEU A 203 -7.29 -5.71 -23.66
N LYS A 204 -7.91 -4.74 -24.35
CA LYS A 204 -8.37 -3.50 -23.72
C LYS A 204 -9.46 -3.75 -22.68
N ARG A 205 -10.42 -4.62 -23.01
CA ARG A 205 -11.50 -5.01 -22.10
C ARG A 205 -10.95 -5.69 -20.86
N THR A 206 -10.10 -6.70 -21.00
CA THR A 206 -9.49 -7.41 -19.87
C THR A 206 -8.66 -6.48 -18.99
N MET A 207 -7.92 -5.53 -19.59
CA MET A 207 -7.21 -4.51 -18.80
C MET A 207 -8.17 -3.61 -18.01
N SER A 208 -9.29 -3.19 -18.61
CA SER A 208 -10.32 -2.42 -17.91
C SER A 208 -11.01 -3.22 -16.80
N GLU A 209 -11.24 -4.52 -16.97
CA GLU A 209 -11.78 -5.39 -15.92
C GLU A 209 -10.81 -5.51 -14.73
N ARG A 210 -9.51 -5.61 -14.99
CA ARG A 210 -8.48 -5.56 -13.94
C ARG A 210 -8.50 -4.23 -13.19
N MET A 211 -8.64 -3.12 -13.93
CA MET A 211 -8.80 -1.80 -13.32
C MET A 211 -10.10 -1.71 -12.50
N ALA A 212 -11.21 -2.31 -12.96
CA ALA A 212 -12.48 -2.34 -12.24
C ALA A 212 -12.36 -3.04 -10.89
N LYS A 213 -11.63 -4.17 -10.84
CA LYS A 213 -11.35 -4.92 -9.61
C LYS A 213 -10.43 -4.15 -8.65
N ASN A 214 -9.35 -3.57 -9.17
CA ASN A 214 -8.30 -2.98 -8.34
C ASN A 214 -8.65 -1.57 -7.81
N SER A 215 -9.28 -0.73 -8.62
CA SER A 215 -9.41 0.70 -8.30
C SER A 215 -10.25 1.00 -7.06
N PRO A 216 -11.37 0.29 -6.78
CA PRO A 216 -12.11 0.48 -5.53
C PRO A 216 -11.25 0.24 -4.30
N ILE A 217 -10.42 -0.80 -4.33
CA ILE A 217 -9.59 -1.19 -3.19
C ILE A 217 -8.44 -0.19 -3.01
N GLN A 218 -7.63 -0.01 -4.06
CA GLN A 218 -6.48 0.89 -4.01
C GLN A 218 -6.90 2.35 -3.81
N GLY A 219 -7.99 2.77 -4.43
CA GLY A 219 -8.52 4.11 -4.28
C GLY A 219 -9.11 4.37 -2.90
N THR A 220 -9.76 3.37 -2.29
CA THR A 220 -10.21 3.48 -0.90
C THR A 220 -9.01 3.61 0.04
N ALA A 221 -7.93 2.83 -0.15
CA ALA A 221 -6.70 3.01 0.61
C ALA A 221 -6.09 4.42 0.42
N ALA A 222 -6.12 4.94 -0.81
CA ALA A 222 -5.69 6.30 -1.12
C ALA A 222 -6.55 7.39 -0.47
N ASP A 223 -7.86 7.14 -0.32
CA ASP A 223 -8.76 8.04 0.39
C ASP A 223 -8.49 8.00 1.91
N ILE A 224 -8.29 6.81 2.48
CA ILE A 224 -7.96 6.62 3.91
C ILE A 224 -6.66 7.33 4.29
N ILE A 225 -5.58 7.15 3.53
CA ILE A 225 -4.30 7.81 3.85
C ILE A 225 -4.42 9.33 3.79
N LYS A 226 -5.24 9.89 2.89
CA LYS A 226 -5.48 11.35 2.84
C LYS A 226 -6.28 11.85 4.03
N ILE A 227 -7.29 11.10 4.47
CA ILE A 227 -8.02 11.43 5.70
C ILE A 227 -7.06 11.40 6.89
N ALA A 228 -6.20 10.39 6.96
CA ALA A 228 -5.19 10.26 8.00
C ALA A 228 -4.20 11.43 8.01
N MET A 229 -3.70 11.86 6.84
CA MET A 229 -2.84 13.05 6.72
C MET A 229 -3.50 14.29 7.32
N LEU A 230 -4.77 14.55 6.98
CA LEU A 230 -5.52 15.70 7.49
C LEU A 230 -5.74 15.61 9.01
N ASN A 231 -6.07 14.43 9.51
CA ASN A 231 -6.29 14.20 10.94
C ASN A 231 -5.01 14.41 11.75
N VAL A 232 -3.89 13.80 11.31
CA VAL A 232 -2.57 13.94 11.93
C VAL A 232 -2.15 15.41 11.93
N GLU A 233 -2.15 16.08 10.77
CA GLU A 233 -1.75 17.49 10.67
C GLU A 233 -2.57 18.39 11.59
N LYS A 234 -3.91 18.22 11.59
CA LYS A 234 -4.80 18.97 12.47
C LYS A 234 -4.47 18.74 13.95
N ARG A 235 -4.16 17.50 14.33
CA ARG A 235 -3.86 17.14 15.73
C ARG A 235 -2.50 17.69 16.18
N LEU A 236 -1.47 17.59 15.34
CA LEU A 236 -0.15 18.18 15.60
C LEU A 236 -0.27 19.69 15.84
N LEU A 237 -1.03 20.41 14.99
CA LEU A 237 -1.25 21.84 15.13
C LEU A 237 -2.08 22.20 16.37
N ALA A 238 -3.13 21.44 16.68
CA ALA A 238 -4.00 21.69 17.83
C ALA A 238 -3.25 21.53 19.17
N GLU A 239 -2.35 20.55 19.24
CA GLU A 239 -1.51 20.30 20.41
C GLU A 239 -0.25 21.19 20.45
N LYS A 240 -0.01 21.97 19.39
CA LYS A 240 1.17 22.85 19.23
C LYS A 240 2.49 22.08 19.36
N LEU A 241 2.52 20.86 18.83
CA LEU A 241 3.72 20.04 18.79
C LEU A 241 4.71 20.62 17.79
N ASP A 242 5.99 20.59 18.14
CA ASP A 242 7.12 20.96 17.30
C ASP A 242 7.43 19.80 16.33
N ALA A 243 6.48 19.57 15.42
CA ALA A 243 6.44 18.46 14.51
C ALA A 243 5.94 18.90 13.13
N ARG A 244 6.41 18.23 12.08
CA ARG A 244 6.00 18.49 10.70
C ARG A 244 5.82 17.20 9.93
N LEU A 245 4.62 17.00 9.35
CA LEU A 245 4.40 15.96 8.34
C LEU A 245 5.20 16.30 7.09
N LEU A 246 6.19 15.46 6.76
CA LEU A 246 7.12 15.69 5.65
C LEU A 246 6.70 14.96 4.38
N LEU A 247 6.48 13.65 4.47
CA LEU A 247 6.29 12.80 3.30
C LEU A 247 5.13 11.84 3.49
N GLN A 248 4.50 11.53 2.36
CA GLN A 248 3.56 10.42 2.19
C GLN A 248 4.18 9.46 1.18
N ILE A 249 4.65 8.29 1.62
CA ILE A 249 5.31 7.30 0.77
C ILE A 249 4.47 6.01 0.78
N HIS A 250 3.89 5.64 -0.36
CA HIS A 250 3.00 4.46 -0.44
C HIS A 250 1.84 4.51 0.57
N ASP A 251 1.93 3.74 1.66
CA ASP A 251 0.93 3.66 2.72
C ASP A 251 1.46 4.23 4.06
N GLU A 252 2.63 4.88 4.03
CA GLU A 252 3.33 5.45 5.19
C GLU A 252 3.28 6.98 5.22
N LEU A 253 3.31 7.52 6.44
CA LEU A 253 3.47 8.94 6.76
C LEU A 253 4.76 9.13 7.55
N LEU A 254 5.59 10.09 7.12
CA LEU A 254 6.82 10.46 7.80
C LEU A 254 6.68 11.85 8.44
N VAL A 255 6.87 11.91 9.76
CA VAL A 255 6.88 13.16 10.53
C VAL A 255 8.29 13.41 11.06
N GLU A 256 8.76 14.65 10.97
CA GLU A 256 9.95 15.14 11.67
C GLU A 256 9.51 15.88 12.93
N VAL A 257 10.03 15.48 14.10
CA VAL A 257 9.58 15.99 15.41
C VAL A 257 10.76 16.26 16.34
N ARG A 258 10.65 17.28 17.20
CA ARG A 258 11.65 17.54 18.24
C ARG A 258 11.76 16.32 19.17
N LYS A 259 12.98 15.89 19.48
CA LYS A 259 13.23 14.57 20.10
C LYS A 259 12.50 14.34 21.44
N ASP A 260 12.29 15.38 22.23
CA ASP A 260 11.54 15.34 23.50
C ASP A 260 10.03 15.17 23.34
N GLU A 261 9.48 15.38 22.14
CA GLU A 261 8.05 15.23 21.82
C GLU A 261 7.76 13.95 21.00
N GLU A 262 8.77 13.11 20.75
CA GLU A 262 8.67 11.91 19.91
C GLU A 262 7.51 11.01 20.33
N GLU A 263 7.46 10.59 21.60
CA GLU A 263 6.43 9.68 22.10
C GLU A 263 5.01 10.23 21.87
N ARG A 264 4.84 11.55 22.05
CA ARG A 264 3.53 12.16 21.83
C ARG A 264 3.12 12.14 20.36
N VAL A 265 4.06 12.38 19.45
CA VAL A 265 3.80 12.28 18.01
C VAL A 265 3.53 10.84 17.59
N ARG A 266 4.22 9.85 18.16
CA ARG A 266 3.94 8.42 17.91
C ARG A 266 2.48 8.08 18.28
N GLU A 267 2.01 8.53 19.45
CA GLU A 267 0.62 8.35 19.87
C GLU A 267 -0.37 9.01 18.91
N VAL A 268 -0.14 10.28 18.56
CA VAL A 268 -0.98 11.04 17.63
C VAL A 268 -1.08 10.34 16.27
N MET A 269 0.06 9.94 15.69
CA MET A 269 0.09 9.24 14.41
C MET A 269 -0.66 7.91 14.49
N LYS A 270 -0.43 7.12 15.54
CA LYS A 270 -1.13 5.84 15.71
C LYS A 270 -2.64 6.04 15.75
N GLU A 271 -3.10 6.91 16.64
CA GLU A 271 -4.52 7.10 16.88
C GLU A 271 -5.24 7.68 15.65
N GLU A 272 -4.69 8.74 15.06
CA GLU A 272 -5.37 9.46 13.97
C GLU A 272 -5.36 8.66 12.66
N MET A 273 -4.32 7.84 12.44
CA MET A 273 -4.27 6.91 11.31
C MET A 273 -5.20 5.71 11.53
N GLU A 274 -5.16 5.04 12.67
CA GLU A 274 -6.06 3.89 12.92
C GLU A 274 -7.54 4.28 12.94
N LYS A 275 -7.87 5.55 13.28
CA LYS A 275 -9.23 6.11 13.26
C LYS A 275 -9.63 6.74 11.92
N ALA A 276 -8.75 6.75 10.91
CA ALA A 276 -9.01 7.44 9.65
C ALA A 276 -10.22 6.90 8.86
N ALA A 277 -10.62 5.65 9.11
CA ALA A 277 -11.84 5.08 8.56
C ALA A 277 -12.43 4.00 9.47
N VAL A 278 -13.75 3.84 9.41
CA VAL A 278 -14.47 2.73 10.05
C VAL A 278 -14.63 1.60 9.04
N LEU A 279 -13.96 0.48 9.29
CA LEU A 279 -14.02 -0.76 8.51
C LEU A 279 -14.50 -1.91 9.40
N SER A 280 -14.90 -3.03 8.81
CA SER A 280 -15.24 -4.27 9.54
C SER A 280 -14.04 -4.95 10.21
N VAL A 281 -12.82 -4.54 9.84
CA VAL A 281 -11.55 -4.96 10.43
C VAL A 281 -10.76 -3.73 10.90
N PRO A 282 -9.99 -3.80 11.98
CA PRO A 282 -9.23 -2.64 12.45
C PRO A 282 -8.18 -2.22 11.42
N LEU A 283 -7.97 -0.92 11.24
CA LEU A 283 -6.73 -0.42 10.65
C LEU A 283 -5.63 -0.57 11.69
N ILE A 284 -4.45 -1.05 11.28
CA ILE A 284 -3.31 -1.26 12.17
C ILE A 284 -2.13 -0.49 11.59
N VAL A 285 -1.45 0.26 12.45
CA VAL A 285 -0.29 1.07 12.08
C VAL A 285 0.93 0.61 12.87
N SER A 286 2.01 0.30 12.14
CA SER A 286 3.33 0.09 12.73
C SER A 286 4.08 1.41 12.78
N ILE A 287 4.68 1.72 13.93
CA ILE A 287 5.41 2.96 14.14
C ILE A 287 6.86 2.66 14.48
N SER A 288 7.77 3.35 13.81
CA SER A 288 9.20 3.33 14.10
C SER A 288 9.77 4.75 14.06
N SER A 289 10.98 4.90 14.59
CA SER A 289 11.66 6.20 14.64
C SER A 289 13.15 6.03 14.46
N GLY A 290 13.82 7.09 14.00
CA GLY A 290 15.24 7.02 13.70
C GLY A 290 15.87 8.37 13.36
N GLN A 291 17.19 8.41 13.40
CA GLN A 291 18.01 9.56 13.03
C GLN A 291 18.29 9.61 11.51
N SER A 292 17.68 8.71 10.75
CA SER A 292 17.64 8.76 9.30
C SER A 292 16.39 8.06 8.77
N LEU A 293 16.06 8.27 7.48
CA LEU A 293 14.98 7.54 6.81
C LEU A 293 15.25 6.02 6.73
N PHE A 294 16.50 5.61 6.92
CA PHE A 294 16.87 4.20 7.03
C PHE A 294 16.52 3.63 8.41
N GLU A 295 16.87 4.33 9.48
CA GLU A 295 16.62 3.88 10.86
C GLU A 295 15.14 3.92 11.23
N ALA A 296 14.40 4.88 10.69
CA ALA A 296 12.96 5.01 10.91
C ALA A 296 12.12 4.04 10.06
N LYS A 297 12.66 2.91 9.59
CA LYS A 297 11.95 1.93 8.75
C LYS A 297 12.31 0.49 9.10
#